data_AF-A0A842P133-F1
#
_entry.id   AF-A0A842P133-F1
#
_cell.length_a   1.000
_cell.length_b   1.000
_cell.length_c   1.000
_cell.angle_alpha   90.00
_cell.angle_beta   90.00
_cell.angle_gamma   90.00
#
_symmetry.space_group_name_H-M   'P 1'
#
loop_
_entity.id
_entity.type
_entity.pdbx_description
1 polymer ?
#
loop_
_entity_poly.entity_id
_entity_poly.type
_entity_poly.pdbx_seq_one_letter_code
_entity_poly.pdbx_strand_id
1 'polypeptide(L)'
;MNEDGTADNLPAITGHGGGTRDAPIRIDTKELCVSADMVNITRADTGTPVYDACAHASRGVYSGGGAALKVAMKVKEKIRDFAGKILDAYPHAVRIRHDEEREQAVVFAEGIAGREVTYREIAETARHKNWGTAAAVESYRQPSCPPHFTGYFVEVEVDTWTGKVKLLRVVAGADIGTVINPMLAAGQVHGGFAQGWSMTVLEDLPYDPDDGDLVNRGSVANYKVPTTMDMLDLDDLTVFFADTYEPTGPFGAKGIGEGALNPVAGTVANAIQNALGVRFFQLPITPIRILEALREKEG
;
A
#
# COMPACT_ATOMS: atom_id res chain seq x y z
N MET A 1 -1.71 -20.41 13.94
CA MET A 1 -0.50 -20.59 14.77
C MET A 1 -0.01 -22.01 14.63
N ASN A 2 1.29 -22.16 14.42
CA ASN A 2 1.99 -23.43 14.34
C ASN A 2 2.50 -23.86 15.72
N GLU A 3 2.94 -25.11 15.85
CA GLU A 3 3.43 -25.67 17.11
C GLU A 3 4.68 -24.94 17.62
N ASP A 4 5.54 -24.45 16.72
CA ASP A 4 6.78 -23.77 17.04
C ASP A 4 6.61 -22.30 17.47
N GLY A 5 5.39 -21.77 17.42
CA GLY A 5 5.04 -20.39 17.73
C GLY A 5 4.93 -19.46 16.51
N THR A 6 5.25 -19.93 15.30
CA THR A 6 5.08 -19.16 14.06
C THR A 6 3.61 -19.03 13.64
N ALA A 7 3.31 -18.06 12.79
CA ALA A 7 1.97 -17.79 12.28
C ALA A 7 1.94 -17.89 10.75
N ASP A 8 1.08 -18.77 10.23
CA ASP A 8 0.81 -18.83 8.80
C ASP A 8 -0.41 -17.98 8.46
N ASN A 9 -0.21 -16.97 7.60
CA ASN A 9 -1.27 -16.18 6.99
C ASN A 9 -1.49 -16.65 5.55
N LEU A 10 -2.74 -17.00 5.24
CA LEU A 10 -3.19 -17.42 3.92
C LEU A 10 -4.09 -16.33 3.31
N PRO A 11 -3.51 -15.22 2.80
CA PRO A 11 -4.31 -14.15 2.23
C PRO A 11 -4.87 -14.54 0.86
N ALA A 12 -6.13 -14.18 0.64
CA ALA A 12 -6.74 -14.22 -0.69
C ALA A 12 -6.32 -13.03 -1.57
N ILE A 13 -5.82 -11.94 -0.96
CA ILE A 13 -5.44 -10.73 -1.69
C ILE A 13 -4.16 -10.97 -2.50
N THR A 14 -4.18 -10.57 -3.78
CA THR A 14 -3.04 -10.69 -4.69
C THR A 14 -2.08 -9.49 -4.56
N GLY A 15 -0.81 -9.72 -4.84
CA GLY A 15 0.23 -8.68 -4.84
C GLY A 15 0.86 -8.51 -6.21
N HIS A 16 0.91 -7.27 -6.69
CA HIS A 16 1.51 -6.88 -7.99
C HIS A 16 2.69 -5.90 -7.84
N GLY A 17 3.35 -5.92 -6.67
CA GLY A 17 4.48 -5.03 -6.35
C GLY A 17 4.14 -3.85 -5.43
N GLY A 18 2.87 -3.50 -5.25
CA GLY A 18 2.43 -2.37 -4.40
C GLY A 18 2.47 -2.61 -2.88
N GLY A 19 3.21 -3.62 -2.40
CA GLY A 19 3.32 -3.90 -0.96
C GLY A 19 2.12 -4.62 -0.32
N THR A 20 1.10 -5.02 -1.09
CA THR A 20 -0.11 -5.69 -0.58
C THR A 20 0.15 -6.98 0.19
N ARG A 21 1.30 -7.63 -0.01
CA ARG A 21 1.72 -8.83 0.73
C ARG A 21 2.52 -8.50 2.01
N ASP A 22 3.15 -7.33 2.07
CA ASP A 22 3.86 -6.89 3.28
C ASP A 22 2.86 -6.40 4.35
N ALA A 23 1.77 -5.76 3.93
CA ALA A 23 0.79 -5.22 4.87
C ALA A 23 0.20 -6.27 5.84
N PRO A 24 -0.27 -7.46 5.40
CA PRO A 24 -0.70 -8.52 6.32
C PRO A 24 0.39 -8.95 7.31
N ILE A 25 1.65 -9.06 6.86
CA ILE A 25 2.77 -9.41 7.76
C ILE A 25 2.91 -8.38 8.87
N ARG A 26 2.97 -7.08 8.53
CA ARG A 26 3.07 -6.00 9.52
C ARG A 26 1.88 -5.96 10.46
N ILE A 27 0.69 -6.24 9.93
CA ILE A 27 -0.54 -6.29 10.71
C ILE A 27 -0.50 -7.44 11.72
N ASP A 28 -0.12 -8.63 11.28
CA ASP A 28 -0.04 -9.82 12.11
C ASP A 28 1.08 -9.71 13.15
N THR A 29 2.27 -9.22 12.78
CA THR A 29 3.38 -8.90 13.69
C THR A 29 2.88 -8.02 14.84
N LYS A 30 2.17 -6.94 14.52
CA LYS A 30 1.64 -6.01 15.52
C LYS A 30 0.53 -6.63 16.36
N GLU A 31 -0.45 -7.27 15.74
CA GLU A 31 -1.62 -7.82 16.45
C GLU A 31 -1.23 -9.03 17.31
N LEU A 32 -0.42 -9.94 16.78
CA LEU A 32 0.00 -11.17 17.47
C LEU A 32 1.25 -10.99 18.35
N CYS A 33 1.87 -9.80 18.35
CA CYS A 33 3.07 -9.49 19.14
C CYS A 33 4.26 -10.42 18.86
N VAL A 34 4.41 -10.83 17.59
CA VAL A 34 5.53 -11.66 17.10
C VAL A 34 6.41 -10.83 16.17
N SER A 35 7.64 -11.28 15.93
CA SER A 35 8.52 -10.67 14.93
C SER A 35 8.05 -10.99 13.50
N ALA A 36 8.58 -10.28 12.51
CA ALA A 36 8.15 -10.44 11.11
C ALA A 36 8.59 -11.77 10.50
N ASP A 37 9.75 -12.29 10.92
CA ASP A 37 10.29 -13.60 10.56
C ASP A 37 9.46 -14.77 11.10
N MET A 38 8.64 -14.53 12.12
CA MET A 38 7.70 -15.51 12.68
C MET A 38 6.35 -15.56 11.93
N VAL A 39 6.15 -14.72 10.90
CA VAL A 39 4.93 -14.68 10.10
C VAL A 39 5.21 -15.17 8.68
N ASN A 40 4.70 -16.34 8.34
CA ASN A 40 4.73 -16.89 6.99
C ASN A 40 3.51 -16.41 6.20
N ILE A 41 3.71 -16.11 4.91
CA ILE A 41 2.62 -15.73 4.02
C ILE A 41 2.60 -16.60 2.77
N THR A 42 1.47 -17.25 2.50
CA THR A 42 1.35 -18.05 1.28
C THR A 42 1.20 -17.15 0.05
N ARG A 43 1.35 -17.75 -1.13
CA ARG A 43 0.90 -17.11 -2.36
C ARG A 43 -0.63 -17.20 -2.43
N ALA A 44 -1.26 -16.21 -3.04
CA ALA A 44 -2.67 -16.29 -3.37
C ALA A 44 -2.87 -17.34 -4.46
N ASP A 45 -3.60 -18.41 -4.14
CA ASP A 45 -3.93 -19.53 -5.02
C ASP A 45 -5.38 -19.89 -4.76
N THR A 46 -6.24 -19.90 -5.78
CA THR A 46 -7.69 -20.17 -5.62
C THR A 46 -8.02 -21.51 -4.96
N GLY A 47 -7.08 -22.45 -4.86
CA GLY A 47 -7.24 -23.70 -4.15
C GLY A 47 -6.97 -23.64 -2.64
N THR A 48 -6.47 -22.51 -2.09
CA THR A 48 -6.01 -22.44 -0.70
C THR A 48 -6.83 -21.50 0.22
N PRO A 49 -6.93 -20.18 -0.01
CA PRO A 49 -7.73 -19.28 0.82
C PRO A 49 -9.17 -19.19 0.31
N VAL A 50 -10.02 -18.51 1.10
CA VAL A 50 -11.38 -18.14 0.69
C VAL A 50 -11.36 -17.12 -0.46
N TYR A 51 -12.49 -16.97 -1.16
CA TYR A 51 -12.61 -16.07 -2.32
C TYR A 51 -12.33 -14.59 -1.97
N ASP A 52 -11.60 -13.90 -2.85
CA ASP A 52 -11.46 -12.44 -2.88
C ASP A 52 -11.60 -11.89 -4.30
N ALA A 53 -12.08 -10.66 -4.43
CA ALA A 53 -12.33 -9.99 -5.71
C ALA A 53 -11.05 -9.45 -6.40
N CYS A 54 -9.86 -9.83 -5.94
CA CYS A 54 -8.53 -9.38 -6.36
C CYS A 54 -8.12 -7.95 -5.91
N ALA A 55 -6.83 -7.62 -6.05
CA ALA A 55 -6.31 -6.30 -5.73
C ALA A 55 -6.58 -5.28 -6.85
N HIS A 56 -7.55 -4.39 -6.63
CA HIS A 56 -7.91 -3.25 -7.48
C HIS A 56 -8.48 -2.10 -6.62
N ALA A 57 -8.78 -0.93 -7.18
CA ALA A 57 -9.44 0.18 -6.47
C ALA A 57 -8.75 0.55 -5.14
N SER A 58 -7.42 0.48 -5.10
CA SER A 58 -6.58 0.77 -3.94
C SER A 58 -6.97 0.01 -2.66
N ARG A 59 -7.65 -1.14 -2.80
CA ARG A 59 -8.26 -1.87 -1.68
C ARG A 59 -7.31 -2.80 -0.93
N GLY A 60 -6.09 -3.00 -1.42
CA GLY A 60 -5.17 -4.03 -0.91
C GLY A 60 -4.95 -3.97 0.60
N VAL A 61 -4.45 -2.84 1.10
CA VAL A 61 -4.25 -2.62 2.55
C VAL A 61 -5.58 -2.52 3.27
N TYR A 62 -6.51 -1.70 2.77
CA TYR A 62 -7.77 -1.43 3.45
C TYR A 62 -8.63 -2.69 3.60
N SER A 63 -8.99 -3.37 2.51
CA SER A 63 -9.80 -4.60 2.54
C SER A 63 -8.99 -5.83 2.95
N GLY A 64 -7.88 -6.10 2.26
CA GLY A 64 -7.07 -7.31 2.50
C GLY A 64 -6.39 -7.29 3.87
N GLY A 65 -5.79 -6.16 4.24
CA GLY A 65 -5.25 -5.95 5.59
C GLY A 65 -6.34 -5.91 6.66
N GLY A 66 -7.52 -5.37 6.37
CA GLY A 66 -8.68 -5.43 7.27
C GLY A 66 -9.09 -6.86 7.59
N ALA A 67 -9.18 -7.73 6.58
CA ALA A 67 -9.46 -9.15 6.77
C ALA A 67 -8.36 -9.85 7.58
N ALA A 68 -7.08 -9.57 7.28
CA ALA A 68 -5.95 -10.10 8.05
C ALA A 68 -6.03 -9.71 9.53
N LEU A 69 -6.30 -8.44 9.84
CA LEU A 69 -6.48 -7.97 11.22
C LEU A 69 -7.61 -8.71 11.95
N LYS A 70 -8.75 -8.94 11.29
CA LYS A 70 -9.87 -9.68 11.89
C LYS A 70 -9.51 -11.14 12.18
N VAL A 71 -8.79 -11.79 11.28
CA VAL A 71 -8.28 -13.16 11.51
C VAL A 71 -7.30 -13.16 12.68
N ALA A 72 -6.33 -12.25 12.69
CA ALA A 72 -5.33 -12.13 13.76
C ALA A 72 -5.98 -11.88 15.13
N MET A 73 -6.99 -11.01 15.22
CA MET A 73 -7.75 -10.78 16.46
C MET A 73 -8.41 -12.07 16.97
N LYS A 74 -9.07 -12.84 16.09
CA LYS A 74 -9.72 -14.12 16.49
C LYS A 74 -8.70 -15.18 16.91
N VAL A 75 -7.55 -15.24 16.24
CA VAL A 75 -6.45 -16.11 16.63
C VAL A 75 -5.91 -15.72 18.01
N LYS A 76 -5.72 -14.41 18.24
CA LYS A 76 -5.28 -13.86 19.53
C LYS A 76 -6.24 -14.15 20.67
N GLU A 77 -7.55 -14.08 20.43
CA GLU A 77 -8.58 -14.48 21.40
C GLU A 77 -8.45 -15.96 21.78
N LYS A 78 -8.30 -16.86 20.80
CA LYS A 78 -8.06 -18.29 21.06
C LYS A 78 -6.78 -18.53 21.87
N ILE A 79 -5.71 -17.80 21.55
CA ILE A 79 -4.45 -17.86 22.32
C ILE A 79 -4.68 -17.43 23.77
N ARG A 80 -5.44 -16.35 24.00
CA ARG A 80 -5.79 -15.88 25.35
C ARG A 80 -6.60 -16.91 26.12
N ASP A 81 -7.54 -17.58 25.47
CA ASP A 81 -8.34 -18.64 26.09
C ASP A 81 -7.48 -19.84 26.49
N PHE A 82 -6.54 -20.25 25.63
CA PHE A 82 -5.61 -21.34 25.94
C PHE A 82 -4.64 -20.95 27.05
N ALA A 83 -4.07 -19.75 26.99
CA ALA A 83 -3.17 -19.23 28.00
C ALA A 83 -3.88 -19.07 29.36
N GLY A 84 -5.13 -18.61 29.38
CA GLY A 84 -5.93 -18.46 30.60
C GLY A 84 -6.09 -19.80 31.34
N LYS A 85 -6.31 -20.90 30.60
CA LYS A 85 -6.35 -22.26 31.18
C LYS A 85 -5.01 -22.71 31.77
N ILE A 86 -3.89 -22.30 31.17
CA ILE A 86 -2.54 -22.68 31.62
C ILE A 86 -2.11 -21.86 32.84
N LEU A 87 -2.39 -20.57 32.80
CA LEU A 87 -2.01 -19.59 33.82
C LEU A 87 -2.98 -19.57 35.01
N ASP A 88 -4.12 -20.28 34.91
CA ASP A 88 -5.23 -20.23 35.87
C ASP A 88 -5.74 -18.79 36.06
N ALA A 89 -5.97 -18.12 34.93
CA ALA A 89 -6.38 -16.71 34.87
C ALA A 89 -7.54 -16.51 33.90
N TYR A 90 -8.39 -15.52 34.18
CA TYR A 90 -9.45 -15.14 33.26
C TYR A 90 -8.86 -14.58 31.95
N PRO A 91 -9.42 -14.90 30.76
CA PRO A 91 -8.89 -14.43 29.47
C PRO A 91 -8.74 -12.91 29.35
N HIS A 92 -9.57 -12.12 30.04
CA HIS A 92 -9.49 -10.65 30.03
C HIS A 92 -8.32 -10.10 30.87
N ALA A 93 -7.77 -10.88 31.80
CA ALA A 93 -6.57 -10.54 32.58
C ALA A 93 -5.28 -10.95 31.86
N VAL A 94 -5.39 -11.69 30.74
CA VAL A 94 -4.25 -12.13 29.95
C VAL A 94 -3.74 -10.99 29.07
N ARG A 95 -2.43 -10.78 29.10
CA ARG A 95 -1.70 -9.82 28.27
C ARG A 95 -0.66 -10.57 27.44
N ILE A 96 -0.29 -9.97 26.32
CA ILE A 96 0.66 -10.51 25.37
C ILE A 96 1.66 -9.42 25.08
N ARG A 97 2.95 -9.75 25.12
CA ARG A 97 4.04 -8.87 24.70
C ARG A 97 5.02 -9.66 23.85
N HIS A 98 5.74 -8.97 22.97
CA HIS A 98 6.91 -9.54 22.34
C HIS A 98 8.04 -9.63 23.38
N ASP A 99 8.79 -10.73 23.37
CA ASP A 99 9.97 -10.92 24.21
C ASP A 99 11.20 -11.07 23.30
N GLU A 100 12.07 -10.06 23.34
CA GLU A 100 13.25 -9.98 22.47
C GLU A 100 14.29 -11.06 22.82
N GLU A 101 14.41 -11.45 24.10
CA GLU A 101 15.39 -12.47 24.51
C GLU A 101 14.99 -13.87 24.05
N ARG A 102 13.67 -14.14 24.00
CA ARG A 102 13.13 -15.44 23.57
C ARG A 102 12.74 -15.48 22.10
N GLU A 103 12.91 -14.38 21.38
CA GLU A 103 12.53 -14.18 19.97
C GLU A 103 11.08 -14.61 19.67
N GLN A 104 10.16 -14.44 20.61
CA GLN A 104 8.77 -14.88 20.47
C GLN A 104 7.81 -14.11 21.36
N ALA A 105 6.51 -14.27 21.13
CA ALA A 105 5.49 -13.70 22.00
C ALA A 105 5.41 -14.46 23.33
N VAL A 106 5.34 -13.71 24.43
CA VAL A 106 5.07 -14.22 25.78
C VAL A 106 3.71 -13.72 26.26
N VAL A 107 3.02 -14.61 26.96
CA VAL A 107 1.67 -14.42 27.46
C VAL A 107 1.70 -14.53 28.97
N PHE A 108 1.11 -13.56 29.66
CA PHE A 108 1.16 -13.46 31.11
C PHE A 108 -0.17 -12.97 31.67
N ALA A 109 -0.44 -13.29 32.93
CA ALA A 109 -1.63 -12.82 33.64
C ALA A 109 -1.29 -11.58 34.47
N GLU A 110 -2.02 -10.49 34.26
CA GLU A 110 -1.86 -9.26 35.02
C GLU A 110 -2.19 -9.52 36.50
N GLY A 111 -1.26 -9.17 37.41
CA GLY A 111 -1.39 -9.39 38.85
C GLY A 111 -0.86 -10.74 39.38
N ILE A 112 -0.41 -11.64 38.49
CA ILE A 112 0.28 -12.89 38.89
C ILE A 112 1.75 -12.79 38.48
N ALA A 113 2.62 -12.47 39.44
CA ALA A 113 4.05 -12.36 39.18
C ALA A 113 4.70 -13.74 38.92
N GLY A 114 5.57 -13.81 37.91
CA GLY A 114 6.47 -14.94 37.68
C GLY A 114 5.92 -16.11 36.86
N ARG A 115 4.73 -15.96 36.24
CA ARG A 115 4.15 -17.00 35.37
C ARG A 115 3.86 -16.44 33.98
N GLU A 116 4.79 -16.70 33.08
CA GLU A 116 4.68 -16.38 31.65
C GLU A 116 4.77 -17.66 30.85
N VAL A 117 4.03 -17.74 29.75
CA VAL A 117 4.08 -18.85 28.81
C VAL A 117 4.26 -18.33 27.39
N THR A 118 5.03 -19.03 26.59
CA THR A 118 5.24 -18.64 25.19
C THR A 118 4.15 -19.20 24.28
N TYR A 119 4.07 -18.67 23.05
CA TYR A 119 3.17 -19.24 22.03
C TYR A 119 3.45 -20.70 21.74
N ARG A 120 4.72 -21.12 21.75
CA ARG A 120 5.12 -22.52 21.58
C ARG A 120 4.56 -23.39 22.70
N GLU A 121 4.78 -23.01 23.95
CA GLU A 121 4.28 -23.75 25.12
C GLU A 121 2.75 -23.83 25.13
N ILE A 122 2.07 -22.76 24.72
CA ILE A 122 0.61 -22.74 24.55
C ILE A 122 0.18 -23.74 23.46
N ALA A 123 0.82 -23.72 22.29
CA ALA A 123 0.47 -24.59 21.17
C ALA A 123 0.72 -26.08 21.50
N GLU A 124 1.87 -26.40 22.10
CA GLU A 124 2.21 -27.74 22.57
C GLU A 124 1.22 -28.24 23.62
N THR A 125 0.87 -27.39 24.59
CA THR A 125 -0.10 -27.74 25.64
C THR A 125 -1.49 -27.96 25.05
N ALA A 126 -1.94 -27.07 24.14
CA ALA A 126 -3.22 -27.21 23.47
C ALA A 126 -3.32 -28.52 22.69
N ARG A 127 -2.23 -28.94 22.02
CA ARG A 127 -2.14 -30.25 21.35
C ARG A 127 -2.25 -31.40 22.35
N HIS A 128 -1.44 -31.41 23.41
CA HIS A 128 -1.45 -32.49 24.42
C HIS A 128 -2.77 -32.59 25.20
N LYS A 129 -3.48 -31.47 25.38
CA LYS A 129 -4.75 -31.40 26.11
C LYS A 129 -5.98 -31.46 25.20
N ASN A 130 -5.81 -31.67 23.90
CA ASN A 130 -6.88 -31.75 22.90
C ASN A 130 -7.80 -30.51 22.86
N TRP A 131 -7.21 -29.30 22.92
CA TRP A 131 -7.95 -28.03 22.83
C TRP A 131 -8.14 -27.54 21.38
N GLY A 132 -7.48 -28.19 20.42
CA GLY A 132 -7.46 -27.79 19.01
C GLY A 132 -6.40 -26.72 18.71
N THR A 133 -6.43 -26.20 17.49
CA THR A 133 -5.46 -25.24 16.98
C THR A 133 -5.99 -23.81 17.07
N ALA A 134 -5.11 -22.85 17.44
CA ALA A 134 -5.39 -21.43 17.32
C ALA A 134 -5.34 -21.01 15.84
N ALA A 135 -6.47 -21.18 15.16
CA ALA A 135 -6.68 -20.84 13.76
C ALA A 135 -8.04 -20.16 13.56
N ALA A 136 -8.15 -19.29 12.56
CA ALA A 136 -9.39 -18.62 12.18
C ALA A 136 -9.42 -18.39 10.66
N VAL A 137 -10.63 -18.23 10.11
CA VAL A 137 -10.88 -17.89 8.70
C VAL A 137 -11.99 -16.86 8.68
N GLU A 138 -11.77 -15.73 8.01
CA GLU A 138 -12.77 -14.66 7.90
C GLU A 138 -13.02 -14.26 6.46
N SER A 139 -14.30 -14.04 6.15
CA SER A 139 -14.74 -13.26 4.99
C SER A 139 -15.20 -11.90 5.50
N TYR A 140 -14.49 -10.85 5.10
CA TYR A 140 -14.74 -9.51 5.63
C TYR A 140 -15.03 -8.51 4.51
N ARG A 141 -16.22 -7.93 4.55
CA ARG A 141 -16.62 -6.80 3.71
C ARG A 141 -16.41 -5.51 4.49
N GLN A 142 -15.64 -4.59 3.92
CA GLN A 142 -15.43 -3.28 4.53
C GLN A 142 -16.74 -2.48 4.59
N PRO A 143 -17.02 -1.79 5.72
CA PRO A 143 -18.28 -1.09 5.92
C PRO A 143 -18.30 0.30 5.25
N SER A 144 -17.14 0.82 4.83
CA SER A 144 -16.98 2.16 4.26
C SER A 144 -15.99 2.15 3.08
N CYS A 145 -16.00 3.23 2.30
CA CYS A 145 -15.00 3.58 1.29
C CYS A 145 -14.35 4.92 1.69
N PRO A 146 -13.33 4.90 2.56
CA PRO A 146 -12.79 6.13 3.13
C PRO A 146 -12.07 6.94 2.06
N PRO A 147 -12.27 8.27 2.01
CA PRO A 147 -11.55 9.11 1.08
C PRO A 147 -10.07 9.17 1.49
N HIS A 148 -9.21 8.94 0.52
CA HIS A 148 -7.78 9.23 0.59
C HIS A 148 -7.52 10.47 -0.26
N PHE A 149 -6.56 11.29 0.15
CA PHE A 149 -6.24 12.54 -0.52
C PHE A 149 -4.75 12.58 -0.82
N THR A 150 -4.40 12.97 -2.04
CA THR A 150 -3.02 13.24 -2.42
C THR A 150 -2.95 14.60 -3.09
N GLY A 151 -2.01 15.42 -2.67
CA GLY A 151 -1.70 16.70 -3.27
C GLY A 151 -0.23 16.73 -3.70
N TYR A 152 0.04 17.43 -4.80
CA TYR A 152 1.39 17.63 -5.30
C TYR A 152 1.67 19.11 -5.50
N PHE A 153 2.92 19.50 -5.22
CA PHE A 153 3.55 20.70 -5.74
C PHE A 153 4.65 20.26 -6.69
N VAL A 154 4.64 20.78 -7.91
CA VAL A 154 5.57 20.40 -8.97
C VAL A 154 6.23 21.64 -9.51
N GLU A 155 7.56 21.61 -9.57
CA GLU A 155 8.39 22.63 -10.20
C GLU A 155 8.91 22.08 -11.54
N VAL A 156 8.72 22.86 -12.60
CA VAL A 156 9.18 22.53 -13.95
C VAL A 156 9.95 23.68 -14.57
N GLU A 157 10.91 23.34 -15.43
CA GLU A 157 11.53 24.27 -16.36
C GLU A 157 11.04 23.93 -17.77
N VAL A 158 10.67 24.95 -18.55
CA VAL A 158 10.23 24.75 -19.94
C VAL A 158 11.14 25.53 -20.87
N ASP A 159 11.79 24.82 -21.78
CA ASP A 159 12.56 25.44 -22.86
C ASP A 159 11.61 25.95 -23.95
N THR A 160 11.49 27.27 -24.07
CA THR A 160 10.58 27.91 -25.03
C THR A 160 11.00 27.76 -26.49
N TRP A 161 12.26 27.38 -26.77
CA TRP A 161 12.75 27.16 -28.14
C TRP A 161 12.47 25.73 -28.62
N THR A 162 12.47 24.75 -27.70
CA THR A 162 12.29 23.33 -28.04
C THR A 162 10.97 22.74 -27.57
N GLY A 163 10.26 23.42 -26.65
CA GLY A 163 9.05 22.94 -25.99
C GLY A 163 9.30 21.84 -24.95
N LYS A 164 10.56 21.50 -24.66
CA LYS A 164 10.88 20.43 -23.70
C LYS A 164 10.57 20.89 -22.28
N VAL A 165 9.90 20.03 -21.53
CA VAL A 165 9.61 20.23 -20.10
C VAL A 165 10.57 19.37 -19.28
N LYS A 166 11.33 20.01 -18.39
CA LYS A 166 12.19 19.36 -17.43
C LYS A 166 11.55 19.42 -16.05
N LEU A 167 11.44 18.26 -15.41
CA LEU A 167 10.98 18.15 -14.03
C LEU A 167 12.13 18.51 -13.09
N LEU A 168 11.92 19.47 -12.18
CA LEU A 168 12.96 19.93 -11.25
C LEU A 168 12.74 19.41 -9.84
N ARG A 169 11.51 19.52 -9.32
CA ARG A 169 11.22 19.18 -7.93
C ARG A 169 9.77 18.78 -7.74
N VAL A 170 9.53 17.87 -6.82
CA VAL A 170 8.20 17.40 -6.44
C VAL A 170 8.08 17.33 -4.93
N VAL A 171 6.99 17.89 -4.41
CA VAL A 171 6.58 17.69 -3.02
C VAL A 171 5.19 17.09 -3.02
N ALA A 172 5.05 15.92 -2.40
CA ALA A 172 3.81 15.18 -2.30
C ALA A 172 3.32 15.16 -0.85
N GLY A 173 2.03 15.40 -0.64
CA GLY A 173 1.34 15.17 0.63
C GLY A 173 0.23 14.15 0.43
N ALA A 174 0.20 13.10 1.24
CA ALA A 174 -0.79 12.03 1.15
C ALA A 174 -1.48 11.78 2.51
N ASP A 175 -2.81 11.88 2.54
CA ASP A 175 -3.66 11.37 3.62
C ASP A 175 -4.11 9.95 3.28
N ILE A 176 -3.47 9.00 3.95
CA ILE A 176 -3.76 7.56 3.83
C ILE A 176 -4.10 6.93 5.19
N GLY A 177 -4.52 7.76 6.15
CA GLY A 177 -4.66 7.32 7.52
C GLY A 177 -3.34 6.84 8.11
N THR A 178 -3.40 5.77 8.89
CA THR A 178 -2.20 5.15 9.47
C THR A 178 -1.36 4.45 8.40
N VAL A 179 -0.08 4.84 8.31
CA VAL A 179 0.87 4.29 7.35
C VAL A 179 1.41 2.95 7.86
N ILE A 180 1.04 1.84 7.19
CA ILE A 180 1.48 0.49 7.58
C ILE A 180 2.97 0.27 7.30
N ASN A 181 3.44 0.69 6.13
CA ASN A 181 4.85 0.62 5.73
C ASN A 181 5.24 1.93 5.03
N PRO A 182 5.96 2.84 5.71
CA PRO A 182 6.31 4.14 5.14
C PRO A 182 7.15 4.07 3.87
N MET A 183 8.08 3.12 3.78
CA MET A 183 8.95 2.96 2.60
C MET A 183 8.13 2.53 1.37
N LEU A 184 7.25 1.54 1.52
CA LEU A 184 6.40 1.07 0.41
C LEU A 184 5.33 2.10 0.05
N ALA A 185 4.78 2.83 1.03
CA ALA A 185 3.85 3.91 0.78
C ALA A 185 4.52 5.04 -0.02
N ALA A 186 5.74 5.45 0.34
CA ALA A 186 6.50 6.44 -0.42
C ALA A 186 6.81 5.92 -1.84
N GLY A 187 7.18 4.65 -1.99
CA GLY A 187 7.37 4.01 -3.29
C GLY A 187 6.11 4.06 -4.18
N GLN A 188 4.91 3.93 -3.61
CA GLN A 188 3.66 4.11 -4.37
C GLN A 188 3.48 5.56 -4.84
N VAL A 189 3.83 6.55 -4.00
CA VAL A 189 3.79 7.96 -4.38
C VAL A 189 4.79 8.26 -5.51
N HIS A 190 6.00 7.70 -5.44
CA HIS A 190 7.02 7.84 -6.49
C HIS A 190 6.56 7.22 -7.82
N GLY A 191 6.09 5.97 -7.78
CA GLY A 191 5.63 5.26 -8.97
C GLY A 191 4.39 5.88 -9.59
N GLY A 192 3.39 6.24 -8.77
CA GLY A 192 2.18 6.92 -9.23
C GLY A 192 2.48 8.30 -9.83
N PHE A 193 3.42 9.05 -9.24
CA PHE A 193 3.89 10.30 -9.81
C PHE A 193 4.56 10.09 -11.17
N ALA A 194 5.48 9.13 -11.30
CA ALA A 194 6.16 8.83 -12.56
C ALA A 194 5.17 8.44 -13.68
N GLN A 195 4.18 7.61 -13.36
CA GLN A 195 3.11 7.24 -14.30
C GLN A 195 2.26 8.44 -14.70
N GLY A 196 1.87 9.28 -13.72
CA GLY A 196 1.10 10.49 -14.00
C GLY A 196 1.89 11.51 -14.82
N TRP A 197 3.18 11.68 -14.54
CA TRP A 197 4.10 12.50 -15.34
C TRP A 197 4.13 12.01 -16.79
N SER A 198 4.34 10.70 -16.96
CA SER A 198 4.36 10.05 -18.26
C SER A 198 3.09 10.30 -19.08
N MET A 199 1.92 10.03 -18.50
CA MET A 199 0.61 10.30 -19.11
C MET A 199 0.44 11.77 -19.49
N THR A 200 1.10 12.68 -18.77
CA THR A 200 0.95 14.11 -18.98
C THR A 200 1.81 14.64 -20.11
N VAL A 201 3.04 14.15 -20.29
CA VAL A 201 4.00 14.75 -21.22
C VAL A 201 4.52 13.81 -22.31
N LEU A 202 4.27 12.50 -22.21
CA LEU A 202 4.89 11.49 -23.08
C LEU A 202 3.90 10.49 -23.68
N GLU A 203 3.15 9.76 -22.85
CA GLU A 203 2.35 8.62 -23.29
C GLU A 203 1.14 9.05 -24.14
N ASP A 204 1.00 8.46 -25.33
CA ASP A 204 -0.13 8.66 -26.22
C ASP A 204 -0.50 7.35 -26.93
N LEU A 205 -1.79 7.20 -27.22
CA LEU A 205 -2.36 6.09 -27.99
C LEU A 205 -3.08 6.63 -29.21
N PRO A 206 -2.36 7.21 -30.19
CA PRO A 206 -2.99 7.76 -31.38
C PRO A 206 -3.61 6.65 -32.22
N TYR A 207 -4.86 6.86 -32.61
CA TYR A 207 -5.58 6.02 -33.56
C TYR A 207 -5.68 6.73 -34.90
N ASP A 208 -5.48 5.98 -35.98
CA ASP A 208 -5.68 6.48 -37.34
C ASP A 208 -7.18 6.75 -37.56
N PRO A 209 -7.56 7.97 -37.99
CA PRO A 209 -8.97 8.32 -38.16
C PRO A 209 -9.65 7.61 -39.35
N ASP A 210 -8.89 7.11 -40.32
CA ASP A 210 -9.43 6.51 -41.55
C ASP A 210 -9.79 5.03 -41.36
N ASP A 211 -8.94 4.26 -40.67
CA ASP A 211 -9.14 2.81 -40.46
C ASP A 211 -9.31 2.40 -39.00
N GLY A 212 -9.01 3.28 -38.04
CA GLY A 212 -9.12 3.00 -36.60
C GLY A 212 -7.96 2.19 -36.03
N ASP A 213 -6.85 2.02 -36.75
CA ASP A 213 -5.68 1.29 -36.26
C ASP A 213 -4.88 2.12 -35.25
N LEU A 214 -4.33 1.44 -34.24
CA LEU A 214 -3.40 2.05 -33.29
C LEU A 214 -2.07 2.36 -34.01
N VAL A 215 -1.78 3.64 -34.20
CA VAL A 215 -0.64 4.13 -35.02
C VAL A 215 0.70 3.61 -34.48
N ASN A 216 0.85 3.53 -33.16
CA ASN A 216 2.09 3.05 -32.53
C ASN A 216 2.27 1.51 -32.59
N ARG A 217 1.23 0.77 -33.01
CA ARG A 217 1.18 -0.70 -33.12
C ARG A 217 1.58 -1.46 -31.86
N GLY A 218 1.39 -0.86 -30.68
CA GLY A 218 1.81 -1.43 -29.39
C GLY A 218 3.34 -1.55 -29.23
N SER A 219 4.11 -0.87 -30.09
CA SER A 219 5.57 -0.90 -30.01
C SER A 219 6.07 0.03 -28.90
N VAL A 220 6.88 -0.50 -27.99
CA VAL A 220 7.53 0.27 -26.91
C VAL A 220 8.45 1.37 -27.45
N ALA A 221 8.94 1.24 -28.69
CA ALA A 221 9.72 2.32 -29.33
C ALA A 221 8.86 3.55 -29.65
N ASN A 222 7.56 3.35 -29.85
CA ASN A 222 6.60 4.39 -30.25
C ASN A 222 5.65 4.79 -29.11
N TYR A 223 5.39 3.89 -28.16
CA TYR A 223 4.74 4.18 -26.89
C TYR A 223 5.80 4.51 -25.84
N LYS A 224 6.18 5.79 -25.77
CA LYS A 224 7.29 6.23 -24.93
C LYS A 224 6.85 6.34 -23.48
N VAL A 225 7.46 5.52 -22.63
CA VAL A 225 7.42 5.65 -21.17
C VAL A 225 8.70 6.35 -20.69
N PRO A 226 8.67 7.12 -19.59
CA PRO A 226 9.84 7.81 -19.08
C PRO A 226 10.90 6.81 -18.66
N THR A 227 12.14 7.17 -18.95
CA THR A 227 13.33 6.54 -18.42
C THR A 227 13.81 7.27 -17.17
N THR A 228 14.87 6.77 -16.54
CA THR A 228 15.54 7.49 -15.45
C THR A 228 16.09 8.85 -15.86
N MET A 229 16.30 9.10 -17.17
CA MET A 229 16.77 10.39 -17.68
C MET A 229 15.64 11.42 -17.85
N ASP A 230 14.39 10.96 -17.86
CA ASP A 230 13.20 11.81 -17.98
C ASP A 230 12.60 12.18 -16.61
N MET A 231 13.07 11.51 -15.55
CA MET A 231 12.65 11.69 -14.17
C MET A 231 13.71 12.44 -13.36
N LEU A 232 13.29 12.98 -12.23
CA LEU A 232 14.17 13.63 -11.26
C LEU A 232 14.83 12.58 -10.32
N ASP A 233 15.91 12.95 -9.65
CA ASP A 233 16.57 12.13 -8.62
C ASP A 233 15.69 12.04 -7.37
N LEU A 234 15.55 10.87 -6.73
CA LEU A 234 14.59 10.69 -5.63
C LEU A 234 14.74 11.69 -4.46
N ASP A 235 15.91 12.29 -4.26
CA ASP A 235 16.14 13.33 -3.26
C ASP A 235 15.34 14.62 -3.53
N ASP A 236 14.96 14.86 -4.79
CA ASP A 236 14.11 15.99 -5.22
C ASP A 236 12.61 15.65 -5.22
N LEU A 237 12.22 14.41 -4.83
CA LEU A 237 10.84 13.99 -4.58
C LEU A 237 10.62 13.79 -3.06
N THR A 238 10.08 14.80 -2.39
CA THR A 238 9.75 14.68 -0.96
C THR A 238 8.32 14.21 -0.75
N VAL A 239 8.11 13.19 0.09
CA VAL A 239 6.79 12.66 0.44
C VAL A 239 6.47 12.89 1.91
N PHE A 240 5.31 13.48 2.18
CA PHE A 240 4.75 13.67 3.51
C PHE A 240 3.45 12.87 3.66
N PHE A 241 3.27 12.25 4.82
CA PHE A 241 2.01 11.58 5.18
C PHE A 241 1.28 12.39 6.23
N ALA A 242 -0.02 12.64 6.01
CA ALA A 242 -0.86 13.29 6.99
C ALA A 242 -1.13 12.33 8.17
N ASP A 243 -1.07 12.87 9.40
CA ASP A 243 -1.43 12.13 10.61
C ASP A 243 -2.95 12.11 10.77
N THR A 244 -3.60 11.16 10.12
CA THR A 244 -5.04 10.92 10.26
C THR A 244 -5.33 9.47 10.61
N TYR A 245 -6.55 9.20 11.09
CA TYR A 245 -6.98 7.87 11.48
C TYR A 245 -8.34 7.56 10.85
N GLU A 246 -8.45 6.43 10.15
CA GLU A 246 -9.70 5.93 9.59
C GLU A 246 -10.28 4.82 10.49
N PRO A 247 -11.37 5.06 11.24
CA PRO A 247 -11.93 4.08 12.19
C PRO A 247 -12.27 2.71 11.60
N THR A 248 -12.58 2.65 10.30
CA THR A 248 -12.95 1.42 9.61
C THR A 248 -11.75 0.66 9.02
N GLY A 249 -10.58 1.29 8.94
CA GLY A 249 -9.37 0.72 8.38
C GLY A 249 -8.56 -0.11 9.37
N PRO A 250 -7.72 -1.05 8.91
CA PRO A 250 -6.82 -1.80 9.78
C PRO A 250 -5.84 -0.84 10.46
N PHE A 251 -5.92 -0.75 11.78
CA PHE A 251 -5.18 0.23 12.60
C PHE A 251 -5.31 1.68 12.13
N GLY A 252 -6.39 2.06 11.44
CA GLY A 252 -6.55 3.41 10.92
C GLY A 252 -6.10 3.62 9.47
N ALA A 253 -5.63 2.58 8.77
CA ALA A 253 -5.06 2.71 7.42
C ALA A 253 -6.11 2.80 6.30
N LYS A 254 -5.79 3.58 5.25
CA LYS A 254 -6.56 3.70 3.99
C LYS A 254 -5.72 3.16 2.81
N GLY A 255 -6.25 3.28 1.59
CA GLY A 255 -5.53 2.96 0.34
C GLY A 255 -4.77 4.16 -0.24
N ILE A 256 -3.72 3.91 -1.04
CA ILE A 256 -2.93 4.96 -1.72
C ILE A 256 -2.73 4.72 -3.23
N GLY A 257 -2.79 3.46 -3.69
CA GLY A 257 -2.24 3.03 -4.98
C GLY A 257 -2.58 3.96 -6.16
N GLU A 258 -3.86 4.10 -6.49
CA GLU A 258 -4.31 4.97 -7.59
C GLU A 258 -4.33 6.45 -7.18
N GLY A 259 -4.52 6.74 -5.89
CA GLY A 259 -4.52 8.09 -5.34
C GLY A 259 -3.22 8.84 -5.55
N ALA A 260 -2.10 8.14 -5.68
CA ALA A 260 -0.80 8.72 -6.04
C ALA A 260 -0.76 9.23 -7.51
N LEU A 261 -1.49 8.60 -8.42
CA LEU A 261 -1.47 8.98 -9.84
C LEU A 261 -2.47 10.11 -10.14
N ASN A 262 -3.68 10.01 -9.58
CA ASN A 262 -4.84 10.82 -9.95
C ASN A 262 -4.58 12.34 -10.09
N PRO A 263 -3.95 13.04 -9.12
CA PRO A 263 -3.80 14.50 -9.18
C PRO A 263 -2.62 14.97 -10.04
N VAL A 264 -1.77 14.07 -10.55
CA VAL A 264 -0.48 14.42 -11.15
C VAL A 264 -0.66 15.24 -12.42
N ALA A 265 -1.53 14.80 -13.33
CA ALA A 265 -1.68 15.47 -14.61
C ALA A 265 -2.21 16.90 -14.50
N GLY A 266 -3.19 17.11 -13.62
CA GLY A 266 -3.66 18.46 -13.31
C GLY A 266 -2.55 19.33 -12.71
N THR A 267 -1.74 18.77 -11.82
CA THR A 267 -0.65 19.50 -11.17
C THR A 267 0.46 19.89 -12.16
N VAL A 268 0.88 18.96 -13.03
CA VAL A 268 1.90 19.22 -14.04
C VAL A 268 1.40 20.21 -15.08
N ALA A 269 0.15 20.10 -15.55
CA ALA A 269 -0.46 21.08 -16.45
C ALA A 269 -0.55 22.48 -15.82
N ASN A 270 -0.87 22.57 -14.51
CA ASN A 270 -0.83 23.82 -13.76
C ASN A 270 0.59 24.40 -13.69
N ALA A 271 1.61 23.57 -13.46
CA ALA A 271 3.00 23.99 -13.39
C ALA A 271 3.51 24.54 -14.74
N ILE A 272 3.22 23.84 -15.85
CA ILE A 272 3.54 24.30 -17.20
C ILE A 272 2.82 25.62 -17.51
N GLN A 273 1.54 25.74 -17.12
CA GLN A 273 0.79 26.98 -17.29
C GLN A 273 1.35 28.13 -16.45
N ASN A 274 1.82 27.86 -15.23
CA ASN A 274 2.51 28.87 -14.42
C ASN A 274 3.81 29.34 -15.09
N ALA A 275 4.56 28.44 -15.73
CA ALA A 275 5.80 28.77 -16.42
C ALA A 275 5.58 29.57 -17.72
N LEU A 276 4.57 29.21 -18.52
CA LEU A 276 4.36 29.78 -19.87
C LEU A 276 3.25 30.83 -19.95
N GLY A 277 2.35 30.89 -18.97
CA GLY A 277 1.12 31.66 -19.01
C GLY A 277 0.07 31.11 -20.00
N VAL A 278 0.21 29.84 -20.43
CA VAL A 278 -0.68 29.18 -21.40
C VAL A 278 -1.32 27.95 -20.76
N ARG A 279 -2.63 27.76 -20.95
CA ARG A 279 -3.36 26.63 -20.39
C ARG A 279 -3.57 25.53 -21.42
N PHE A 280 -3.18 24.31 -21.07
CA PHE A 280 -3.40 23.11 -21.86
C PHE A 280 -4.59 22.32 -21.34
N PHE A 281 -5.47 21.88 -22.24
CA PHE A 281 -6.68 21.08 -21.91
C PHE A 281 -6.66 19.68 -22.55
N GLN A 282 -5.58 19.35 -23.26
CA GLN A 282 -5.39 18.06 -23.92
C GLN A 282 -4.05 17.48 -23.51
N LEU A 283 -4.06 16.20 -23.17
CA LEU A 283 -2.87 15.41 -22.90
C LEU A 283 -2.52 14.54 -24.12
N PRO A 284 -1.26 14.11 -24.26
CA PRO A 284 -0.10 14.65 -23.55
C PRO A 284 0.26 16.08 -24.00
N ILE A 285 0.88 16.86 -23.13
CA ILE A 285 1.43 18.20 -23.39
C ILE A 285 2.81 18.02 -24.01
N THR A 286 2.83 17.68 -25.31
CA THR A 286 4.07 17.39 -26.04
C THR A 286 4.85 18.67 -26.35
N PRO A 287 6.17 18.57 -26.67
CA PRO A 287 6.95 19.73 -27.09
C PRO A 287 6.37 20.45 -28.31
N ILE A 288 5.79 19.70 -29.26
CA ILE A 288 5.12 20.28 -30.44
C ILE A 288 3.93 21.13 -30.02
N ARG A 289 3.05 20.61 -29.16
CA ARG A 289 1.89 21.35 -28.65
C ARG A 289 2.30 22.60 -27.85
N ILE A 290 3.41 22.53 -27.12
CA ILE A 290 3.96 23.71 -26.41
C ILE A 290 4.41 24.79 -27.40
N LEU A 291 5.18 24.42 -28.42
CA LEU A 291 5.66 25.37 -29.43
C LEU A 291 4.53 25.98 -30.26
N GLU A 292 3.53 25.18 -30.62
CA GLU A 292 2.31 25.66 -31.29
C GLU A 292 1.58 26.70 -30.43
N ALA A 293 1.36 26.38 -29.16
CA ALA A 293 0.65 27.29 -28.25
C ALA A 293 1.44 28.57 -27.94
N LEU A 294 2.78 28.52 -27.95
CA LEU A 294 3.63 29.71 -27.84
C LEU A 294 3.54 30.60 -29.09
N ARG A 295 3.53 30.01 -30.29
CA ARG A 295 3.34 30.76 -31.54
C ARG A 295 1.99 31.47 -31.57
N GLU A 296 0.91 30.77 -31.22
CA GLU A 296 -0.44 31.35 -31.15
C GLU A 296 -0.55 32.53 -30.17
N LYS A 297 0.26 32.51 -29.10
CA LYS A 297 0.32 33.60 -28.11
C LYS A 297 1.06 34.83 -28.65
N GLU A 298 2.05 34.64 -29.51
CA GLU A 298 2.89 35.71 -30.06
C GLU A 298 2.27 36.42 -31.28
N GLY A 299 1.28 35.81 -31.94
CA GLY A 299 0.56 36.36 -33.10
C GLY A 299 1.12 35.91 -34.42
#